data_AF-A0A6N8RBA4-F1
#
_entry.id   AF-A0A6N8RBA4-F1
#
_cell.length_a   1.000
_cell.length_b   1.000
_cell.length_c   1.000
_cell.angle_alpha   90.00
_cell.angle_beta   90.00
_cell.angle_gamma   90.00
#
_symmetry.space_group_name_H-M   'P 1'
#
loop_
_entity.id
_entity.type
_entity.pdbx_description
1 polymer ?
#
loop_
_entity_poly.entity_id
_entity_poly.type
_entity_poly.pdbx_seq_one_letter_code
_entity_poly.pdbx_strand_id
1 'polypeptide(L)'
;YPRETNPRLAKDNVVYFPNTASCGTATAVSVPCMFSDMPREHYKEELAQHQEGVLDIIQRAGINVLWNDNDGGCKGACDRVPHQNVTALNLPGQCINGECYDEVLFHGLEEYINNLQGDGVIVLHTIGSHGPTYYNRYPPQFRKFTPTCDTNEIQTCSKEQLVNTYDNTLVYVDYIVDKAINLLKEHQDKFTTSLVYLSD
;
A
#
# COMPACT_ATOMS: atom_id res chain seq x y z
N TYR A 1 6.05 -11.24 17.25
CA TYR A 1 4.79 -11.86 16.82
C TYR A 1 5.08 -13.32 16.44
N PRO A 2 4.34 -14.34 16.92
CA PRO A 2 4.78 -15.74 16.89
C PRO A 2 4.43 -16.52 15.62
N ARG A 3 3.53 -16.01 14.76
CA ARG A 3 3.14 -16.66 13.50
C ARG A 3 3.98 -16.10 12.35
N GLU A 4 4.24 -16.92 11.34
CA GLU A 4 4.99 -16.53 10.14
C GLU A 4 4.06 -15.80 9.16
N THR A 5 3.78 -14.51 9.41
CA THR A 5 2.94 -13.67 8.54
C THR A 5 3.72 -12.99 7.43
N ASN A 6 5.05 -13.02 7.46
CA ASN A 6 5.94 -12.42 6.45
C ASN A 6 7.00 -13.40 5.91
N PRO A 7 6.60 -14.59 5.42
CA PRO A 7 7.54 -15.66 5.01
C PRO A 7 8.43 -15.30 3.82
N ARG A 8 8.06 -14.33 2.97
CA ARG A 8 8.89 -13.89 1.83
C ARG A 8 9.87 -12.83 2.26
N LEU A 9 9.41 -11.78 2.95
CA LEU A 9 10.27 -10.72 3.44
C LEU A 9 11.31 -11.21 4.45
N ALA A 10 11.03 -12.30 5.18
CA ALA A 10 12.02 -12.96 6.03
C ALA A 10 13.23 -13.54 5.26
N LYS A 11 13.09 -13.75 3.95
CA LYS A 11 14.14 -14.22 3.04
C LYS A 11 14.77 -13.09 2.23
N ASP A 12 14.05 -11.97 2.09
CA ASP A 12 14.63 -10.76 1.54
C ASP A 12 15.55 -10.09 2.56
N ASN A 13 16.63 -9.48 2.09
CA ASN A 13 17.58 -8.74 2.93
C ASN A 13 17.03 -7.34 3.29
N VAL A 14 15.84 -7.30 3.88
CA VAL A 14 15.13 -6.06 4.23
C VAL A 14 15.63 -5.47 5.55
N VAL A 15 15.59 -4.14 5.65
CA VAL A 15 15.81 -3.43 6.91
C VAL A 15 14.45 -3.23 7.59
N TYR A 16 14.30 -3.80 8.78
CA TYR A 16 13.08 -3.66 9.60
C TYR A 16 13.25 -2.60 10.68
N PHE A 17 12.25 -1.72 10.80
CA PHE A 17 12.19 -0.68 11.81
C PHE A 17 11.17 -1.07 12.90
N PRO A 18 11.59 -1.64 14.04
CA PRO A 18 10.67 -2.17 15.05
C PRO A 18 9.94 -1.11 15.87
N ASN A 19 10.45 0.13 15.87
CA ASN A 19 9.94 1.23 16.69
C ASN A 19 9.42 2.35 15.76
N THR A 20 8.24 2.15 15.20
CA THR A 20 7.55 3.10 14.34
C THR A 20 6.15 3.38 14.86
N ALA A 21 5.65 4.60 14.62
CA ALA A 21 4.31 5.02 15.00
C ALA A 21 3.72 5.86 13.88
N SER A 22 2.43 5.67 13.62
CA SER A 22 1.68 6.43 12.63
C SER A 22 1.45 7.88 13.06
N CYS A 23 1.14 8.74 12.08
CA CYS A 23 0.66 10.10 12.35
C CYS A 23 -0.72 10.08 13.05
N GLY A 24 -1.63 9.22 12.60
CA GLY A 24 -2.99 9.10 13.11
C GLY A 24 -3.47 7.65 13.11
N THR A 25 -4.79 7.47 13.27
CA THR A 25 -5.44 6.15 13.29
C THR A 25 -6.49 6.02 12.17
N ALA A 26 -6.44 6.90 11.19
CA ALA A 26 -7.35 6.95 10.06
C ALA A 26 -6.58 7.44 8.84
N THR A 27 -6.82 6.80 7.69
CA THR A 27 -6.16 7.10 6.43
C THR A 27 -6.28 8.57 6.04
N ALA A 28 -7.45 9.18 6.28
CA ALA A 28 -7.69 10.60 6.01
C ALA A 28 -6.77 11.56 6.81
N VAL A 29 -6.24 11.11 7.94
CA VAL A 29 -5.27 11.87 8.76
C VAL A 29 -3.84 11.46 8.43
N SER A 30 -3.58 10.16 8.40
CA SER A 30 -2.23 9.62 8.28
C SER A 30 -1.60 9.85 6.91
N VAL A 31 -2.36 9.66 5.82
CA VAL A 31 -1.83 9.80 4.46
C VAL A 31 -1.40 11.24 4.17
N PRO A 32 -2.23 12.28 4.38
CA PRO A 32 -1.77 13.64 4.09
C PRO A 32 -0.67 14.09 5.08
N CYS A 33 -0.66 13.59 6.33
CA CYS A 33 0.42 13.86 7.28
C CYS A 33 1.78 13.33 6.81
N MET A 34 1.87 12.06 6.40
CA MET A 34 3.14 11.45 5.99
C MET A 34 3.73 12.05 4.71
N PHE A 35 2.90 12.65 3.87
CA PHE A 35 3.33 13.36 2.66
C PHE A 35 3.50 14.87 2.86
N SER A 36 3.21 15.40 4.06
CA SER A 36 3.43 16.81 4.42
C SER A 36 4.85 17.05 4.95
N ASP A 37 5.20 18.32 5.14
CA ASP A 37 6.41 18.75 5.85
C ASP A 37 6.22 18.89 7.37
N MET A 38 5.03 18.55 7.89
CA MET A 38 4.66 18.74 9.28
C MET A 38 4.94 17.49 10.12
N PRO A 39 5.59 17.60 11.28
CA PRO A 39 5.65 16.51 12.24
C PRO A 39 4.27 16.25 12.85
N ARG A 40 4.02 15.01 13.27
CA ARG A 40 2.74 14.56 13.85
C ARG A 40 2.14 15.53 14.88
N GLU A 41 2.96 16.05 15.81
CA GLU A 41 2.50 16.94 16.89
C GLU A 41 1.99 18.31 16.41
N HIS A 42 2.33 18.70 15.18
CA HIS A 42 1.98 19.99 14.59
C HIS A 42 1.22 19.86 13.26
N TYR A 43 0.81 18.64 12.90
CA TYR A 43 0.04 18.39 11.70
C TYR A 43 -1.30 19.13 11.75
N LYS A 44 -1.62 19.83 10.66
CA LYS A 44 -2.89 20.54 10.46
C LYS A 44 -3.46 20.19 9.10
N GLU A 45 -4.59 19.49 9.11
CA GLU A 45 -5.24 19.01 7.88
C GLU A 45 -5.55 20.13 6.89
N GLU A 46 -6.16 21.22 7.35
CA GLU A 46 -6.47 22.37 6.49
C GLU A 46 -5.21 22.94 5.83
N LEU A 47 -4.10 23.02 6.57
CA LEU A 47 -2.85 23.54 6.01
C LEU A 47 -2.25 22.56 4.98
N ALA A 48 -2.25 21.25 5.28
CA ALA A 48 -1.75 20.22 4.37
C ALA A 48 -2.44 20.27 2.98
N GLN A 49 -3.73 20.60 2.95
CA GLN A 49 -4.49 20.73 1.70
C GLN A 49 -4.11 21.99 0.88
N HIS A 50 -3.56 23.02 1.52
CA HIS A 50 -3.28 24.33 0.92
C HIS A 50 -1.80 24.63 0.72
N GLN A 51 -0.92 23.66 0.98
CA GLN A 51 0.52 23.80 0.76
C GLN A 51 1.10 22.61 0.00
N GLU A 52 2.30 22.81 -0.56
CA GLU A 52 3.03 21.74 -1.22
C GLU A 52 3.46 20.66 -0.22
N GLY A 53 3.24 19.40 -0.58
CA GLY A 53 3.79 18.23 0.09
C GLY A 53 5.06 17.72 -0.61
N VAL A 54 5.58 16.60 -0.14
CA VAL A 54 6.84 16.02 -0.64
C VAL A 54 6.75 15.64 -2.13
N LEU A 55 5.59 15.17 -2.61
CA LEU A 55 5.42 14.78 -4.02
C LEU A 55 5.43 15.99 -4.96
N ASP A 56 4.87 17.13 -4.52
CA ASP A 56 4.93 18.39 -5.27
C ASP A 56 6.38 18.84 -5.45
N ILE A 57 7.17 18.78 -4.37
CA ILE A 57 8.58 19.19 -4.35
C ILE A 57 9.42 18.26 -5.24
N ILE A 58 9.22 16.94 -5.14
CA ILE A 58 9.90 15.92 -5.96
C ILE A 58 9.62 16.17 -7.45
N GLN A 59 8.35 16.36 -7.82
CA GLN A 59 7.96 16.62 -9.20
C GLN A 59 8.57 17.93 -9.72
N ARG A 60 8.52 19.00 -8.92
CA ARG A 60 9.10 20.30 -9.29
C ARG A 60 10.62 20.24 -9.47
N ALA A 61 11.29 19.33 -8.75
CA ALA A 61 12.72 19.07 -8.92
C ALA A 61 13.06 18.30 -10.21
N GLY A 62 12.06 17.92 -11.02
CA GLY A 62 12.25 17.23 -12.30
C GLY A 62 12.24 15.70 -12.19
N ILE A 63 11.88 15.15 -11.04
CA ILE A 63 11.72 13.70 -10.84
C ILE A 63 10.30 13.30 -11.24
N ASN A 64 10.15 12.22 -12.00
CA ASN A 64 8.84 11.73 -12.40
C ASN A 64 8.08 11.19 -11.19
N VAL A 65 6.79 11.50 -11.07
CA VAL A 65 5.93 10.97 -10.00
C VAL A 65 4.75 10.23 -10.60
N LEU A 66 4.42 9.07 -10.03
CA LEU A 66 3.20 8.34 -10.32
C LEU A 66 2.57 7.82 -9.03
N TRP A 67 1.27 8.00 -8.87
CA TRP A 67 0.49 7.40 -7.78
C TRP A 67 -0.54 6.40 -8.33
N ASN A 68 -0.41 5.13 -7.95
CA ASN A 68 -1.40 4.10 -8.21
C ASN A 68 -2.22 3.87 -6.94
N ASP A 69 -3.51 4.15 -7.00
CA ASP A 69 -4.42 4.04 -5.86
C ASP A 69 -5.29 2.79 -5.91
N ASN A 70 -5.37 2.06 -4.80
CA ASN A 70 -6.32 0.96 -4.58
C ASN A 70 -7.05 1.05 -3.22
N ASP A 71 -7.04 2.20 -2.53
CA ASP A 71 -7.58 2.37 -1.17
C ASP A 71 -8.68 3.47 -1.11
N GLY A 72 -9.40 3.64 -2.22
CA GLY A 72 -10.49 4.60 -2.30
C GLY A 72 -10.04 6.07 -2.24
N GLY A 73 -8.78 6.36 -2.60
CA GLY A 73 -8.25 7.69 -2.84
C GLY A 73 -7.03 8.06 -1.99
N CYS A 74 -6.19 8.93 -2.55
CA CYS A 74 -4.95 9.41 -1.93
C CYS A 74 -5.14 10.52 -0.88
N LYS A 75 -6.39 10.81 -0.50
CA LYS A 75 -6.77 11.78 0.54
C LYS A 75 -6.19 13.19 0.30
N GLY A 76 -6.02 13.58 -0.96
CA GLY A 76 -5.47 14.88 -1.36
C GLY A 76 -3.94 14.91 -1.57
N ALA A 77 -3.21 13.88 -1.12
CA ALA A 77 -1.75 13.84 -1.21
C ALA A 77 -1.22 13.74 -2.65
N CYS A 78 -2.05 13.23 -3.58
CA CYS A 78 -1.66 13.00 -4.98
C CYS A 78 -2.35 13.96 -5.98
N ASP A 79 -3.20 14.87 -5.54
CA ASP A 79 -4.07 15.69 -6.42
C ASP A 79 -3.29 16.52 -7.46
N ARG A 80 -2.01 16.79 -7.20
CA ARG A 80 -1.14 17.67 -8.00
C ARG A 80 -0.03 16.93 -8.74
N VAL A 81 -0.05 15.60 -8.73
CA VAL A 81 0.89 14.75 -9.48
C VAL A 81 0.13 13.73 -10.34
N PRO A 82 0.74 13.13 -11.38
CA PRO A 82 0.11 12.05 -12.14
C PRO A 82 -0.34 10.92 -11.21
N HIS A 83 -1.63 10.59 -11.26
CA HIS A 83 -2.23 9.56 -10.43
C HIS A 83 -3.34 8.82 -11.18
N GLN A 84 -3.62 7.60 -10.73
CA GLN A 84 -4.72 6.79 -11.26
C GLN A 84 -5.40 6.00 -10.15
N ASN A 85 -6.73 5.90 -10.27
CA ASN A 85 -7.54 4.98 -9.48
C ASN A 85 -7.53 3.61 -10.18
N VAL A 86 -6.69 2.71 -9.69
CA VAL A 86 -6.51 1.39 -10.30
C VAL A 86 -7.69 0.47 -9.99
N THR A 87 -8.36 0.67 -8.84
CA THR A 87 -9.62 -0.02 -8.51
C THR A 87 -10.68 0.20 -9.59
N ALA A 88 -10.75 1.40 -10.17
CA ALA A 88 -11.73 1.75 -11.20
C ALA A 88 -11.55 0.98 -12.53
N LEU A 89 -10.38 0.37 -12.75
CA LEU A 89 -10.16 -0.51 -13.91
C LEU A 89 -10.99 -1.80 -13.83
N ASN A 90 -11.40 -2.19 -12.62
CA ASN A 90 -12.25 -3.35 -12.35
C ASN A 90 -11.78 -4.62 -13.09
N LEU A 91 -10.49 -4.94 -12.94
CA LEU A 91 -9.85 -6.02 -13.69
C LEU A 91 -10.53 -7.37 -13.39
N PRO A 92 -10.86 -8.17 -14.43
CA PRO A 92 -11.57 -9.44 -14.24
C PRO A 92 -10.86 -10.38 -13.26
N GLY A 93 -11.59 -10.88 -12.27
CA GLY A 93 -11.08 -11.81 -11.26
C GLY A 93 -10.22 -11.19 -10.16
N GLN A 94 -10.00 -9.86 -10.19
CA GLN A 94 -9.21 -9.16 -9.18
C GLN A 94 -10.06 -8.32 -8.22
N CYS A 95 -11.32 -8.06 -8.56
CA CYS A 95 -12.19 -7.13 -7.84
C CYS A 95 -13.47 -7.80 -7.34
N ILE A 96 -13.87 -7.44 -6.11
CA ILE A 96 -15.03 -7.93 -5.39
C ILE A 96 -15.80 -6.71 -4.89
N ASN A 97 -17.01 -6.48 -5.41
CA ASN A 97 -17.92 -5.42 -4.97
C ASN A 97 -17.28 -4.01 -4.93
N GLY A 98 -16.41 -3.69 -5.90
CA GLY A 98 -15.77 -2.38 -5.99
C GLY A 98 -14.49 -2.22 -5.17
N GLU A 99 -14.04 -3.25 -4.46
CA GLU A 99 -12.71 -3.35 -3.86
C GLU A 99 -11.86 -4.33 -4.69
N CYS A 100 -10.56 -4.12 -4.83
CA CYS A 100 -9.69 -5.04 -5.56
C CYS A 100 -8.55 -5.55 -4.69
N TYR A 101 -8.05 -6.73 -5.00
CA TYR A 101 -6.78 -7.20 -4.45
C TYR A 101 -5.64 -6.29 -4.89
N ASP A 102 -4.69 -5.99 -4.00
CA ASP A 102 -3.59 -5.05 -4.26
C ASP A 102 -2.67 -5.43 -5.42
N GLU A 103 -2.73 -6.67 -5.91
CA GLU A 103 -2.04 -7.07 -7.13
C GLU A 103 -2.43 -6.24 -8.36
N VAL A 104 -3.61 -5.61 -8.37
CA VAL A 104 -4.00 -4.68 -9.45
C VAL A 104 -3.05 -3.49 -9.58
N LEU A 105 -2.40 -3.04 -8.50
CA LEU A 105 -1.49 -1.89 -8.49
C LEU A 105 -0.29 -2.03 -9.45
N PHE A 106 0.01 -3.27 -9.85
CA PHE A 106 1.09 -3.60 -10.79
C PHE A 106 0.63 -3.59 -12.26
N HIS A 107 -0.66 -3.41 -12.54
CA HIS A 107 -1.18 -3.36 -13.90
C HIS A 107 -0.58 -2.19 -14.68
N GLY A 108 0.10 -2.48 -15.80
CA GLY A 108 0.78 -1.48 -16.64
C GLY A 108 2.04 -0.85 -16.02
N LEU A 109 2.43 -1.26 -14.80
CA LEU A 109 3.54 -0.64 -14.08
C LEU A 109 4.90 -0.95 -14.72
N GLU A 110 5.09 -2.16 -15.22
CA GLU A 110 6.31 -2.56 -15.93
C GLU A 110 6.52 -1.74 -17.22
N GLU A 111 5.44 -1.53 -18.00
CA GLU A 111 5.48 -0.68 -19.20
C GLU A 111 5.82 0.77 -18.85
N TYR A 112 5.25 1.30 -17.76
CA TYR A 112 5.58 2.63 -17.26
C TYR A 112 7.08 2.76 -16.90
N ILE A 113 7.63 1.81 -16.14
CA ILE A 113 9.04 1.82 -15.72
C ILE A 113 9.98 1.69 -16.94
N ASN A 114 9.64 0.85 -17.91
CA ASN A 114 10.43 0.70 -19.14
C ASN A 114 10.52 2.00 -19.94
N ASN A 115 9.43 2.77 -20.00
CA ASN A 115 9.36 4.05 -20.70
C ASN A 115 9.89 5.24 -19.88
N LEU A 116 10.11 5.06 -18.58
CA LEU A 116 10.59 6.11 -17.67
C LEU A 116 11.94 6.68 -18.14
N GLN A 117 12.02 8.02 -18.18
CA GLN A 117 13.22 8.78 -18.52
C GLN A 117 13.68 9.56 -17.29
N GLY A 118 14.91 9.32 -16.82
CA GLY A 118 15.43 9.91 -15.59
C GLY A 118 14.88 9.25 -14.33
N ASP A 119 14.98 9.96 -13.20
CA ASP A 119 14.58 9.46 -11.89
C ASP A 119 13.04 9.41 -11.74
N GLY A 120 12.55 8.49 -10.92
CA GLY A 120 11.12 8.35 -10.65
C GLY A 120 10.80 7.93 -9.23
N VAL A 121 9.67 8.42 -8.72
CA VAL A 121 9.04 8.01 -7.47
C VAL A 121 7.65 7.50 -7.79
N ILE A 122 7.40 6.23 -7.46
CA ILE A 122 6.12 5.57 -7.70
C ILE A 122 5.52 5.21 -6.35
N VAL A 123 4.29 5.66 -6.10
CA VAL A 123 3.52 5.31 -4.90
C VAL A 123 2.49 4.25 -5.26
N LEU A 124 2.50 3.13 -4.53
CA LEU A 124 1.47 2.09 -4.60
C LEU A 124 0.66 2.17 -3.30
N HIS A 125 -0.54 2.74 -3.36
CA HIS A 125 -1.41 2.91 -2.20
C HIS A 125 -2.36 1.72 -2.08
N THR A 126 -2.02 0.81 -1.16
CA THR A 126 -2.69 -0.48 -0.98
C THR A 126 -3.89 -0.39 -0.05
N ILE A 127 -4.95 -1.16 -0.33
CA ILE A 127 -6.03 -1.40 0.64
C ILE A 127 -5.56 -2.27 1.81
N GLY A 128 -4.52 -3.09 1.59
CA GLY A 128 -3.80 -3.82 2.63
C GLY A 128 -4.71 -4.66 3.51
N SER A 129 -4.81 -4.27 4.79
CA SER A 129 -5.57 -5.01 5.79
C SER A 129 -6.88 -4.31 6.19
N HIS A 130 -7.46 -3.48 5.32
CA HIS A 130 -8.68 -2.73 5.61
C HIS A 130 -9.86 -3.65 5.96
N GLY A 131 -10.53 -3.35 7.08
CA GLY A 131 -11.72 -4.05 7.56
C GLY A 131 -13.04 -3.34 7.18
N PRO A 132 -14.20 -3.88 7.60
CA PRO A 132 -14.38 -5.15 8.30
C PRO A 132 -14.28 -6.38 7.38
N THR A 133 -14.21 -6.19 6.05
CA THR A 133 -14.17 -7.26 5.05
C THR A 133 -12.77 -7.87 4.89
N TYR A 134 -12.05 -8.15 5.98
CA TYR A 134 -10.67 -8.67 5.95
C TYR A 134 -10.51 -9.91 5.05
N TYR A 135 -11.54 -10.75 4.95
CA TYR A 135 -11.58 -11.94 4.11
C TYR A 135 -11.55 -11.65 2.59
N ASN A 136 -11.84 -10.42 2.17
CA ASN A 136 -11.72 -9.95 0.78
C ASN A 136 -10.33 -9.35 0.50
N ARG A 137 -9.42 -9.29 1.47
CA ARG A 137 -8.08 -8.71 1.28
C ARG A 137 -7.05 -9.66 0.69
N TYR A 138 -7.37 -10.96 0.62
CA TYR A 138 -6.43 -11.97 0.15
C TYR A 138 -7.12 -13.01 -0.74
N PRO A 139 -6.51 -13.40 -1.88
CA PRO A 139 -6.96 -14.54 -2.67
C PRO A 139 -6.86 -15.88 -1.91
N PRO A 140 -7.61 -16.94 -2.32
CA PRO A 140 -7.67 -18.21 -1.60
C PRO A 140 -6.31 -18.85 -1.28
N GLN A 141 -5.30 -18.71 -2.14
CA GLN A 141 -3.95 -19.28 -1.94
C GLN A 141 -3.18 -18.68 -0.75
N PHE A 142 -3.61 -17.50 -0.26
CA PHE A 142 -3.04 -16.81 0.89
C PHE A 142 -3.80 -17.09 2.20
N ARG A 143 -4.86 -17.91 2.17
CA ARG A 143 -5.61 -18.36 3.35
C ARG A 143 -4.85 -19.45 4.12
N LYS A 144 -3.81 -19.05 4.86
CA LYS A 144 -2.92 -19.95 5.61
C LYS A 144 -3.47 -20.34 6.98
N PHE A 145 -4.05 -19.38 7.70
CA PHE A 145 -4.57 -19.57 9.04
C PHE A 145 -6.08 -19.80 8.99
N THR A 146 -6.55 -20.87 9.62
CA THR A 146 -7.97 -21.29 9.64
C THR A 146 -8.38 -21.77 11.04
N PRO A 147 -9.67 -21.72 11.40
CA PRO A 147 -10.81 -21.16 10.64
C PRO A 147 -10.74 -19.63 10.53
N THR A 148 -11.44 -19.04 9.56
CA THR A 148 -11.51 -17.58 9.35
C THR A 148 -12.91 -17.03 9.64
N CYS A 149 -12.99 -15.71 9.78
CA CYS A 149 -14.18 -14.88 9.78
C CYS A 149 -14.48 -14.36 8.37
N ASP A 150 -15.41 -14.99 7.65
CA ASP A 150 -15.77 -14.65 6.26
C ASP A 150 -17.10 -13.84 6.23
N THR A 151 -17.17 -12.77 7.03
CA THR A 151 -18.32 -11.86 7.12
C THR A 151 -17.84 -10.45 7.48
N ASN A 152 -18.60 -9.42 7.11
CA ASN A 152 -18.39 -8.05 7.58
C ASN A 152 -18.94 -7.80 9.00
N GLU A 153 -19.75 -8.72 9.53
CA GLU A 153 -20.24 -8.71 10.92
C GLU A 153 -19.19 -9.32 11.88
N ILE A 154 -17.98 -8.74 11.91
CA ILE A 154 -16.81 -9.29 12.59
C ILE A 154 -17.00 -9.58 14.09
N GLN A 155 -17.93 -8.88 14.74
CA GLN A 155 -18.32 -9.09 16.13
C GLN A 155 -18.97 -10.45 16.40
N THR A 156 -19.45 -11.14 15.36
CA THR A 156 -20.09 -12.45 15.46
C THR A 156 -19.08 -13.60 15.41
N CYS A 157 -17.86 -13.33 14.97
CA CYS A 157 -16.78 -14.30 14.86
C CYS A 157 -16.04 -14.46 16.20
N SER A 158 -15.42 -15.63 16.40
CA SER A 158 -14.48 -15.77 17.50
C SER A 158 -13.26 -14.87 17.30
N LYS A 159 -12.60 -14.47 18.39
CA LYS A 159 -11.34 -13.73 18.33
C LYS A 159 -10.29 -14.47 17.49
N GLU A 160 -10.25 -15.80 17.60
CA GLU A 160 -9.32 -16.63 16.82
C GLU A 160 -9.63 -16.55 15.32
N GLN A 161 -10.90 -16.66 14.91
CA GLN A 161 -11.29 -16.52 13.51
C GLN A 161 -10.90 -15.15 12.95
N LEU A 162 -11.15 -14.09 13.72
CA LEU A 162 -10.82 -12.73 13.30
C LEU A 162 -9.30 -12.52 13.18
N VAL A 163 -8.52 -12.98 14.17
CA VAL A 163 -7.05 -12.93 14.12
C VAL A 163 -6.52 -13.76 12.94
N ASN A 164 -7.04 -14.96 12.71
CA ASN A 164 -6.67 -15.77 11.56
C ASN A 164 -6.97 -15.08 10.23
N THR A 165 -8.14 -14.43 10.08
CA THR A 165 -8.47 -13.65 8.88
C THR A 165 -7.50 -12.49 8.70
N TYR A 166 -7.23 -11.72 9.76
CA TYR A 166 -6.28 -10.60 9.72
C TYR A 166 -4.85 -11.07 9.39
N ASP A 167 -4.39 -12.16 9.98
CA ASP A 167 -3.05 -12.69 9.70
C ASP A 167 -2.90 -13.13 8.23
N ASN A 168 -3.97 -13.61 7.60
CA ASN A 168 -3.96 -13.91 6.16
C ASN A 168 -3.84 -12.65 5.29
N THR A 169 -4.35 -11.48 5.74
CA THR A 169 -4.11 -10.21 5.03
C THR A 169 -2.63 -9.84 5.09
N LEU A 170 -1.96 -10.08 6.23
CA LEU A 170 -0.52 -9.84 6.37
C LEU A 170 0.32 -10.74 5.46
N VAL A 171 -0.07 -12.01 5.31
CA VAL A 171 0.58 -12.94 4.37
C VAL A 171 0.42 -12.49 2.91
N TYR A 172 -0.66 -11.78 2.58
CA TYR A 172 -0.85 -11.19 1.27
C TYR A 172 -0.04 -9.88 1.11
N VAL A 173 0.00 -9.02 2.13
CA VAL A 173 0.88 -7.83 2.14
C VAL A 173 2.35 -8.23 1.97
N ASP A 174 2.81 -9.28 2.64
CA ASP A 174 4.14 -9.88 2.45
C ASP A 174 4.42 -10.20 0.97
N TYR A 175 3.45 -10.79 0.27
CA TYR A 175 3.56 -11.05 -1.16
C TYR A 175 3.56 -9.78 -2.02
N ILE A 176 2.74 -8.79 -1.71
CA ILE A 176 2.70 -7.53 -2.46
C ILE A 176 4.03 -6.79 -2.34
N VAL A 177 4.62 -6.74 -1.14
CA VAL A 177 5.92 -6.09 -0.92
C VAL A 177 7.06 -6.88 -1.59
N ASP A 178 7.08 -8.20 -1.46
CA ASP A 178 8.05 -9.06 -2.19
C ASP A 178 7.93 -8.88 -3.71
N LYS A 179 6.71 -8.80 -4.25
CA LYS A 179 6.47 -8.53 -5.67
C LYS A 179 7.04 -7.18 -6.10
N ALA A 180 6.86 -6.13 -5.30
CA ALA A 180 7.46 -4.82 -5.56
C ALA A 180 9.00 -4.86 -5.51
N ILE A 181 9.58 -5.58 -4.54
CA ILE A 181 11.03 -5.78 -4.46
C ILE A 181 11.54 -6.48 -5.73
N ASN A 182 10.88 -7.55 -6.18
CA ASN A 182 11.32 -8.31 -7.34
C ASN A 182 11.17 -7.53 -8.65
N LEU A 183 10.10 -6.76 -8.83
CA LEU A 183 9.99 -5.79 -9.93
C LEU A 183 11.16 -4.80 -9.95
N LEU A 184 11.53 -4.25 -8.79
CA LEU A 184 12.67 -3.34 -8.70
C LEU A 184 14.02 -4.02 -8.97
N LYS A 185 14.18 -5.30 -8.61
CA LYS A 185 15.38 -6.09 -8.94
C LYS A 185 15.53 -6.29 -10.45
N GLU A 186 14.41 -6.49 -11.17
CA GLU A 186 14.39 -6.69 -12.63
C GLU A 186 14.87 -5.47 -13.42
N HIS A 187 14.87 -4.27 -12.82
CA HIS A 187 15.29 -3.02 -13.46
C HIS A 187 16.61 -2.44 -12.90
N GLN A 188 17.40 -3.22 -12.16
CA GLN A 188 18.67 -2.78 -11.58
C GLN A 188 19.79 -2.52 -12.60
N ASP A 189 19.63 -2.98 -13.84
CA ASP A 189 20.51 -2.67 -14.95
C ASP A 189 20.35 -1.21 -15.43
N LYS A 190 19.16 -0.62 -15.25
CA LYS A 190 18.81 0.74 -15.68
C LYS A 190 18.75 1.74 -14.52
N PHE A 191 18.32 1.31 -13.34
CA PHE A 191 18.06 2.20 -12.20
C PHE A 191 18.78 1.75 -10.92
N THR A 192 19.14 2.71 -10.08
CA THR A 192 19.40 2.42 -8.66
C THR A 192 18.06 2.39 -7.94
N THR A 193 17.62 1.21 -7.52
CA THR A 193 16.27 1.00 -6.98
C THR A 193 16.23 0.97 -5.46
N SER A 194 15.11 1.40 -4.89
CA SER A 194 14.85 1.39 -3.45
C SER A 194 13.35 1.29 -3.19
N LEU A 195 12.96 0.65 -2.09
CA LEU A 195 11.57 0.50 -1.68
C LEU A 195 11.43 0.88 -0.20
N VAL A 196 10.38 1.64 0.12
CA VAL A 196 9.94 1.90 1.49
C VAL A 196 8.49 1.43 1.60
N TYR A 197 8.22 0.57 2.58
CA TYR A 197 6.87 0.15 2.94
C TYR A 197 6.56 0.63 4.37
N LEU A 198 5.38 1.22 4.54
CA LEU A 198 4.84 1.65 5.82
C LEU A 198 3.31 1.58 5.75
N SER A 199 2.68 1.29 6.88
CA SER A 199 1.22 1.42 7.05
C SER A 199 0.89 2.87 7.41
N ASP A 200 -0.34 3.30 7.11
CA ASP A 200 -0.93 4.55 7.60
C ASP A 200 -1.22 4.50 9.11
#